data_AF-A0A9W7GP82-F1
#
_entry.id   AF-A0A9W7GP82-F1
#
_cell.length_a   1.000
_cell.length_b   1.000
_cell.length_c   1.000
_cell.angle_alpha   90.00
_cell.angle_beta   90.00
_cell.angle_gamma   90.00
#
_symmetry.space_group_name_H-M   'P 1'
#
loop_
_entity.id
_entity.type
_entity.pdbx_description
1 polymer ?
#
loop_
_entity_poly.entity_id
_entity_poly.type
_entity_poly.pdbx_seq_one_letter_code
_entity_poly.pdbx_strand_id
1 'polypeptide(L)'
;MKLLWLAAIFAASVVAQDEMPRIIGGRKKRRKFGSDGLILMGDETLPSPEQKARMMEAYQTGKPFDITDTQFINADHVEKQVERKPSMVKLPGRDEYLLLPDRESVLSFRTFKDFATEDDVESQDVMREEAWWGRLYMEGMPFSVQYFRGHFGQAPKRGPITLINAEPLSMCDERQIEPILMNGGEIGKLGGDVYLLATRGLCTFGEKAVLAQEVGAAGIIYMNSEGGISHPSAPDVREMKDFSPSMISKNDGEYLSKAIKEAGGAVEVRMIPIGCVTEPKNLETDKFCEPVTVEEREVEAKVKSGGYLDIGGQKVDFLMSTFGAPVTNGNFAATYVTDDGCDPSTLTSVPPSVIVPRGGCDFYNKTLNYANAGASLVVIAMDVEEPVRPGVVSWLGYNVTATVVTVGKRGGDILKELGSDGKVVTFDVRLDSQVDGETYAKLRDLASHSRGETTGWPMKKRERKAMFRRLKKELEGGGGSSTETWAMFERACKAGGLNTAGEEL
;
A
#
# COMPACT_ATOMS: atom_id res chain seq x y z
N MET A 1 -60.55 30.33 -40.75
CA MET A 1 -61.07 30.61 -39.39
C MET A 1 -59.93 30.36 -38.41
N LYS A 2 -59.26 31.44 -37.98
CA LYS A 2 -59.14 31.89 -36.58
C LYS A 2 -58.31 30.92 -35.70
N LEU A 3 -57.05 31.26 -35.39
CA LEU A 3 -56.61 32.06 -34.21
C LEU A 3 -56.82 31.27 -32.90
N LEU A 4 -55.98 31.21 -31.85
CA LEU A 4 -54.71 31.83 -31.43
C LEU A 4 -54.43 31.24 -29.99
N TRP A 5 -53.15 31.17 -29.53
CA TRP A 5 -52.64 31.31 -28.13
C TRP A 5 -52.83 30.13 -27.14
N LEU A 6 -51.88 29.66 -26.30
CA LEU A 6 -50.68 30.17 -25.59
C LEU A 6 -50.93 31.32 -24.57
N ALA A 7 -51.02 30.96 -23.27
CA ALA A 7 -50.33 31.57 -22.11
C ALA A 7 -51.13 31.54 -20.77
N ALA A 8 -50.36 31.48 -19.66
CA ALA A 8 -50.69 31.68 -18.24
C ALA A 8 -51.42 30.51 -17.55
N ILE A 9 -50.99 30.02 -16.38
CA ILE A 9 -51.01 30.73 -15.08
C ILE A 9 -49.81 30.33 -14.19
N PHE A 10 -49.12 31.34 -13.67
CA PHE A 10 -48.26 31.30 -12.48
C PHE A 10 -48.98 32.10 -11.37
N ALA A 11 -48.85 31.64 -10.12
CA ALA A 11 -48.99 32.36 -8.83
C ALA A 11 -50.10 31.90 -7.84
N ALA A 12 -49.64 31.83 -6.57
CA ALA A 12 -50.32 31.67 -5.26
C ALA A 12 -50.85 30.26 -4.93
N SER A 13 -50.51 29.61 -3.81
CA SER A 13 -50.33 30.05 -2.40
C SER A 13 -49.40 29.04 -1.68
N VAL A 14 -48.37 29.39 -0.90
CA VAL A 14 -48.31 29.99 0.45
C VAL A 14 -49.05 29.18 1.54
N VAL A 15 -48.27 28.82 2.58
CA VAL A 15 -48.59 28.27 3.91
C VAL A 15 -48.62 26.74 4.08
N ALA A 16 -47.50 26.18 4.54
CA ALA A 16 -47.44 25.34 5.74
C ALA A 16 -45.96 25.11 6.10
N GLN A 17 -45.45 25.91 7.03
CA GLN A 17 -44.30 25.54 7.85
C GLN A 17 -44.79 24.47 8.81
N ASP A 18 -44.14 23.32 8.86
CA ASP A 18 -44.27 22.41 9.98
C ASP A 18 -42.88 21.97 10.46
N GLU A 19 -42.80 21.89 11.78
CA GLU A 19 -41.63 22.10 12.61
C GLU A 19 -40.70 20.88 12.62
N MET A 20 -39.41 21.09 12.32
CA MET A 20 -38.37 20.10 12.67
C MET A 20 -38.02 20.20 14.16
N PRO A 21 -37.92 19.08 14.88
CA PRO A 21 -37.61 19.10 16.30
C PRO A 21 -36.16 19.53 16.53
N ARG A 22 -35.99 20.70 17.16
CA ARG A 22 -34.71 21.13 17.75
C ARG A 22 -34.35 20.18 18.89
N ILE A 23 -33.43 19.25 18.64
CA ILE A 23 -32.75 18.52 19.71
C ILE A 23 -31.73 19.50 20.33
N ILE A 24 -32.13 20.13 21.43
CA ILE A 24 -31.25 20.93 22.27
C ILE A 24 -30.45 19.97 23.15
N GLY A 25 -29.30 19.52 22.65
CA GLY A 25 -28.25 18.91 23.47
C GLY A 25 -27.55 20.01 24.28
N GLY A 26 -27.72 20.01 25.60
CA GLY A 26 -27.09 20.98 26.50
C GLY A 26 -25.56 20.93 26.44
N ARG A 27 -24.94 21.91 25.76
CA ARG A 27 -23.49 22.13 25.77
C ARG A 27 -23.07 22.74 27.13
N LYS A 28 -22.30 21.99 27.93
CA LYS A 28 -21.54 22.57 29.04
C LYS A 28 -20.49 23.54 28.48
N LYS A 29 -20.57 24.81 28.88
CA LYS A 29 -19.54 25.83 28.61
C LYS A 29 -18.18 25.34 29.13
N ARG A 30 -17.21 25.10 28.24
CA ARG A 30 -15.79 24.98 28.62
C ARG A 30 -15.32 26.33 29.17
N ARG A 31 -14.69 26.32 30.35
CA ARG A 31 -14.00 27.49 30.91
C ARG A 31 -12.77 27.78 30.04
N LYS A 32 -12.59 29.04 29.64
CA LYS A 32 -11.31 29.57 29.15
C LYS A 32 -10.31 29.49 30.30
N PHE A 33 -9.24 28.72 30.15
CA PHE A 33 -8.07 28.87 31.01
C PHE A 33 -7.26 30.05 30.47
N GLY A 34 -7.19 31.11 31.28
CA GLY A 34 -6.22 32.17 31.08
C GLY A 34 -4.81 31.64 31.34
N SER A 35 -3.87 32.09 30.52
CA SER A 35 -2.45 32.06 30.79
C SER A 35 -2.19 32.89 32.06
N ASP A 36 -1.86 32.22 33.16
CA ASP A 36 -1.05 32.73 34.27
C ASP A 36 -0.93 31.63 35.35
N GLY A 37 0.29 31.16 35.59
CA GLY A 37 0.57 30.18 36.65
C GLY A 37 1.76 29.26 36.39
N LEU A 38 2.92 29.83 36.08
CA LEU A 38 4.19 29.15 36.26
C LEU A 38 4.47 29.12 37.78
N ILE A 39 4.32 27.96 38.43
CA ILE A 39 4.81 27.74 39.80
C ILE A 39 5.68 26.47 39.80
N LEU A 40 6.89 26.66 40.34
CA LEU A 40 8.02 25.74 40.44
C LEU A 40 7.63 24.38 41.07
N MET A 41 8.08 23.29 40.44
CA MET A 41 8.01 21.95 41.02
C MET A 41 8.93 21.84 42.24
N GLY A 42 8.39 21.27 43.32
CA GLY A 42 9.10 20.97 44.57
C GLY A 42 9.98 19.72 44.48
N ASP A 43 11.01 19.74 45.31
CA ASP A 43 12.27 18.98 45.32
C ASP A 43 12.20 17.53 45.87
N GLU A 44 11.06 16.82 45.73
CA GLU A 44 10.87 15.51 46.42
C GLU A 44 10.83 14.26 45.53
N THR A 45 11.11 14.38 44.22
CA THR A 45 11.24 13.22 43.31
C THR A 45 12.66 13.03 42.76
N LEU A 46 13.66 13.73 43.31
CA LEU A 46 15.04 13.48 42.95
C LEU A 46 15.54 12.21 43.66
N PRO A 47 16.14 11.25 42.94
CA PRO A 47 16.79 10.12 43.57
C PRO A 47 17.82 10.63 44.58
N SER A 48 17.87 10.00 45.75
CA SER A 48 18.81 10.40 46.79
C SER A 48 20.23 10.42 46.21
N PRO A 49 21.15 11.24 46.75
CA PRO A 49 22.53 11.27 46.27
C PRO A 49 23.16 9.87 46.16
N GLU A 50 22.80 8.95 47.07
CA GLU A 50 23.21 7.54 47.02
C GLU A 50 22.56 6.76 45.86
N GLN A 51 21.28 6.96 45.57
CA GLN A 51 20.61 6.32 44.43
C GLN A 51 21.19 6.79 43.09
N LYS A 52 21.48 8.09 42.97
CA LYS A 52 22.16 8.65 41.77
C LYS A 52 23.56 8.06 41.61
N ALA A 53 24.32 7.93 42.70
CA ALA A 53 25.66 7.34 42.67
C ALA A 53 25.61 5.87 42.21
N ARG A 54 24.66 5.08 42.72
CA ARG A 54 24.49 3.66 42.35
C ARG A 54 24.02 3.47 40.91
N MET A 55 23.14 4.35 40.40
CA MET A 55 22.74 4.34 38.98
C MET A 55 23.91 4.68 38.06
N MET A 56 24.74 5.67 38.43
CA MET A 56 25.92 6.04 37.66
C MET A 56 27.01 4.96 37.68
N GLU A 57 27.20 4.28 38.81
CA GLU A 57 28.11 3.13 38.91
C GLU A 57 27.64 1.95 38.04
N ALA A 58 26.34 1.63 38.05
CA ALA A 58 25.78 0.59 37.18
C ALA A 58 25.96 0.92 35.70
N TYR A 59 25.74 2.19 35.31
CA TYR A 59 25.95 2.66 33.95
C TYR A 59 27.41 2.56 33.51
N GLN A 60 28.35 2.94 34.38
CA GLN A 60 29.79 2.89 34.07
C GLN A 60 30.36 1.47 34.06
N THR A 61 29.77 0.54 34.82
CA THR A 61 30.29 -0.83 34.95
C THR A 61 29.55 -1.86 34.09
N GLY A 62 28.48 -1.46 33.40
CA GLY A 62 27.69 -2.32 32.51
C GLY A 62 26.96 -3.45 33.22
N LYS A 63 26.76 -3.35 34.55
CA LYS A 63 26.03 -4.36 35.32
C LYS A 63 24.53 -4.05 35.29
N PRO A 64 23.66 -5.07 35.08
CA PRO A 64 22.21 -4.88 35.11
C PRO A 64 21.76 -4.42 36.49
N PHE A 65 20.88 -3.41 36.51
CA PHE A 65 20.27 -2.84 37.71
C PHE A 65 18.89 -3.47 37.90
N ASP A 66 18.71 -4.25 38.97
CA ASP A 66 17.48 -4.97 39.25
C ASP A 66 16.53 -4.11 40.09
N ILE A 67 15.34 -3.82 39.56
CA ILE A 67 14.29 -3.03 40.25
C ILE A 67 13.16 -3.98 40.63
N THR A 68 13.35 -4.75 41.71
CA THR A 68 12.37 -5.71 42.19
C THR A 68 11.72 -5.28 43.51
N ASP A 69 11.28 -4.02 43.62
CA ASP A 69 10.53 -3.55 44.80
C ASP A 69 9.35 -2.63 44.44
N THR A 70 8.59 -3.01 43.41
CA THR A 70 7.21 -2.54 43.23
C THR A 70 6.27 -3.74 43.13
N GLN A 71 5.59 -4.04 44.24
CA GLN A 71 4.52 -5.04 44.29
C GLN A 71 3.33 -4.53 43.45
N PHE A 72 3.06 -5.20 42.33
CA PHE A 72 1.80 -5.04 41.61
C PHE A 72 0.73 -5.93 42.24
N ILE A 73 -0.38 -5.33 42.66
CA ILE A 73 -1.57 -6.05 43.09
C ILE A 73 -2.31 -6.50 41.82
N ASN A 74 -2.38 -7.81 41.60
CA ASN A 74 -3.26 -8.43 40.62
C ASN A 74 -4.73 -8.26 41.08
N ALA A 75 -5.59 -7.78 40.18
CA ALA A 75 -7.03 -7.75 40.42
C ALA A 75 -7.73 -8.67 39.41
N ASP A 76 -8.21 -9.80 39.91
CA ASP A 76 -9.10 -10.71 39.18
C ASP A 76 -10.51 -10.11 39.02
N HIS A 77 -11.06 -10.31 37.82
CA HIS A 77 -12.48 -10.44 37.41
C HIS A 77 -13.58 -9.69 38.17
N VAL A 78 -14.34 -8.82 37.47
CA VAL A 78 -15.83 -8.86 37.38
C VAL A 78 -16.31 -8.12 36.12
N GLU A 79 -16.98 -8.85 35.21
CA GLU A 79 -17.88 -8.29 34.20
C GLU A 79 -19.17 -7.78 34.86
N LYS A 80 -19.42 -6.46 34.82
CA LYS A 80 -20.77 -5.89 34.76
C LYS A 80 -20.77 -4.59 33.93
N GLN A 81 -21.74 -4.51 33.02
CA GLN A 81 -22.13 -3.29 32.33
C GLN A 81 -22.56 -2.23 33.35
N VAL A 82 -21.85 -1.12 33.39
CA VAL A 82 -22.18 0.10 34.14
C VAL A 82 -21.77 1.26 33.24
N GLU A 83 -22.62 2.27 33.05
CA GLU A 83 -22.22 3.54 32.46
C GLU A 83 -20.99 4.06 33.20
N ARG A 84 -19.81 3.99 32.57
CA ARG A 84 -18.54 4.18 33.29
C ARG A 84 -18.19 5.65 33.37
N LYS A 85 -17.99 6.11 34.61
CA LYS A 85 -17.37 7.40 34.92
C LYS A 85 -15.89 7.39 34.47
N PRO A 86 -15.35 8.52 33.99
CA PRO A 86 -13.96 8.64 33.54
C PRO A 86 -12.97 8.13 34.60
N SER A 87 -11.92 7.43 34.16
CA SER A 87 -10.90 6.75 34.97
C SER A 87 -9.97 7.74 35.68
N MET A 88 -10.52 8.46 36.64
CA MET A 88 -9.80 9.33 37.55
C MET A 88 -9.74 8.67 38.93
N VAL A 89 -8.54 8.39 39.43
CA VAL A 89 -8.32 7.91 40.80
C VAL A 89 -7.90 9.09 41.66
N LYS A 90 -8.71 9.44 42.67
CA LYS A 90 -8.31 10.46 43.65
C LYS A 90 -7.17 9.91 44.50
N LEU A 91 -6.04 10.60 44.56
CA LEU A 91 -4.90 10.16 45.37
C LEU A 91 -5.23 10.28 46.87
N PRO A 92 -4.92 9.26 47.71
CA PRO A 92 -5.21 9.31 49.14
C PRO A 92 -4.57 10.54 49.80
N GLY A 93 -5.36 11.34 50.53
CA GLY A 93 -4.86 12.51 51.27
C GLY A 93 -4.56 13.75 50.43
N ARG A 94 -4.87 13.75 49.12
CA ARG A 94 -4.72 14.92 48.23
C ARG A 94 -6.02 15.22 47.50
N ASP A 95 -6.21 16.48 47.11
CA ASP A 95 -7.34 16.90 46.26
C ASP A 95 -6.99 16.80 44.77
N GLU A 96 -6.10 15.86 44.44
CA GLU A 96 -5.58 15.59 43.09
C GLU A 96 -6.16 14.28 42.56
N TYR A 97 -6.49 14.27 41.27
CA TYR A 97 -6.93 13.07 40.56
C TYR A 97 -5.81 12.60 39.63
N LEU A 98 -5.36 11.37 39.83
CA LEU A 98 -4.52 10.67 38.88
C LEU A 98 -5.42 10.22 37.73
N LEU A 99 -5.19 10.78 36.54
CA LEU A 99 -5.67 10.17 35.32
C LEU A 99 -4.89 8.86 35.17
N LEU A 100 -5.59 7.72 35.30
CA LEU A 100 -4.99 6.46 34.93
C LEU A 100 -4.64 6.54 33.43
N PRO A 101 -3.46 6.05 32.99
CA PRO A 101 -3.14 6.01 31.56
C PRO A 101 -4.29 5.35 30.82
N ASP A 102 -4.76 6.03 29.76
CA ASP A 102 -5.87 5.56 28.95
C ASP A 102 -5.63 4.11 28.51
N ARG A 103 -6.68 3.29 28.64
CA ARG A 103 -6.66 1.86 28.38
C ARG A 103 -6.01 1.52 27.04
N GLU A 104 -5.21 0.45 27.10
CA GLU A 104 -4.33 -0.13 26.07
C GLU A 104 -4.93 -0.21 24.67
N SER A 105 -4.08 -0.07 23.65
CA SER A 105 -4.39 -0.31 22.24
C SER A 105 -5.23 -1.58 21.98
N VAL A 106 -6.05 -1.60 20.92
CA VAL A 106 -6.65 -2.85 20.40
C VAL A 106 -5.63 -3.77 19.73
N LEU A 107 -4.45 -3.25 19.39
CA LEU A 107 -3.38 -4.03 18.76
C LEU A 107 -2.67 -4.87 19.82
N SER A 108 -2.48 -6.15 19.52
CA SER A 108 -1.57 -7.01 20.26
C SER A 108 -0.30 -7.18 19.42
N PHE A 109 0.86 -6.87 20.01
CA PHE A 109 2.16 -7.08 19.35
C PHE A 109 2.68 -8.50 19.60
N ARG A 110 1.78 -9.48 19.53
CA ARG A 110 2.14 -10.87 19.74
C ARG A 110 2.97 -11.35 18.55
N THR A 111 4.08 -12.00 18.87
CA THR A 111 4.87 -12.72 17.88
C THR A 111 4.34 -14.15 17.79
N PHE A 112 4.05 -14.59 16.58
CA PHE A 112 3.67 -15.96 16.33
C PHE A 112 4.94 -16.80 16.18
N LYS A 113 4.93 -18.01 16.74
CA LYS A 113 6.05 -18.94 16.52
C LYS A 113 6.14 -19.32 15.05
N ASP A 114 5.00 -19.56 14.43
CA ASP A 114 4.87 -20.06 13.06
C ASP A 114 3.52 -19.62 12.48
N PHE A 115 3.35 -19.76 11.16
CA PHE A 115 2.09 -19.44 10.49
C PHE A 115 1.04 -20.53 10.79
N ALA A 116 -0.22 -20.11 10.79
CA ALA A 116 -1.34 -21.06 10.85
C ALA A 116 -1.29 -21.99 9.63
N THR A 117 -1.64 -23.26 9.84
CA THR A 117 -1.73 -24.23 8.74
C THR A 117 -2.85 -23.85 7.79
N GLU A 118 -2.78 -24.33 6.54
CA GLU A 118 -3.79 -24.00 5.51
C GLU A 118 -5.22 -24.35 5.95
N ASP A 119 -5.40 -25.44 6.71
CA ASP A 119 -6.69 -25.90 7.23
C ASP A 119 -7.17 -25.16 8.51
N ASP A 120 -6.30 -24.40 9.18
CA ASP A 120 -6.60 -23.74 10.45
C ASP A 120 -7.07 -22.29 10.22
N VAL A 121 -8.30 -22.17 9.73
CA VAL A 121 -8.92 -20.87 9.40
C VAL A 121 -9.08 -19.99 10.65
N GLU A 122 -9.40 -20.57 11.80
CA GLU A 122 -9.58 -19.81 13.05
C GLU A 122 -8.27 -19.13 13.48
N SER A 123 -7.15 -19.87 13.46
CA SER A 123 -5.85 -19.27 13.76
C SER A 123 -5.43 -18.23 12.71
N GLN A 124 -5.75 -18.44 11.43
CA GLN A 124 -5.53 -17.44 10.38
C GLN A 124 -6.30 -16.15 10.68
N ASP A 125 -7.56 -16.25 11.10
CA ASP A 125 -8.42 -15.11 11.42
C ASP A 125 -7.90 -14.35 12.65
N VAL A 126 -7.48 -15.08 13.69
CA VAL A 126 -6.85 -14.49 14.89
C VAL A 126 -5.56 -13.77 14.50
N MET A 127 -4.67 -14.41 13.74
CA MET A 127 -3.43 -13.77 13.28
C MET A 127 -3.71 -12.51 12.45
N ARG A 128 -4.79 -12.53 11.66
CA ARG A 128 -5.17 -11.41 10.80
C ARG A 128 -5.68 -10.24 11.62
N GLU A 129 -6.47 -10.52 12.65
CA GLU A 129 -6.94 -9.51 13.61
C GLU A 129 -5.86 -9.05 14.59
N GLU A 130 -4.78 -9.80 14.78
CA GLU A 130 -3.62 -9.35 15.57
C GLU A 130 -2.55 -8.64 14.73
N ALA A 131 -2.61 -8.75 13.40
CA ALA A 131 -1.69 -8.07 12.50
C ALA A 131 -1.80 -6.54 12.63
N TRP A 132 -0.67 -5.91 12.96
CA TRP A 132 -0.57 -4.47 13.18
C TRP A 132 -0.12 -3.70 11.94
N TRP A 133 0.33 -4.39 10.89
CA TRP A 133 0.71 -3.79 9.62
C TRP A 133 0.32 -4.66 8.42
N GLY A 134 0.38 -4.07 7.24
CA GLY A 134 0.19 -4.83 6.01
C GLY A 134 0.62 -4.07 4.75
N ARG A 135 0.16 -4.59 3.61
CA ARG A 135 0.40 -4.03 2.29
C ARG A 135 -0.92 -3.75 1.58
N LEU A 136 -0.99 -2.60 0.93
CA LEU A 136 -2.06 -2.20 0.03
C LEU A 136 -1.58 -2.44 -1.40
N TYR A 137 -2.39 -3.18 -2.16
CA TYR A 137 -2.17 -3.51 -3.56
C TYR A 137 -3.22 -2.81 -4.41
N MET A 138 -2.79 -2.25 -5.54
CA MET A 138 -3.65 -1.69 -6.57
C MET A 138 -3.22 -2.28 -7.91
N GLU A 139 -4.17 -2.67 -8.76
CA GLU A 139 -3.83 -3.27 -10.05
C GLU A 139 -3.01 -2.28 -10.89
N GLY A 140 -1.94 -2.78 -11.52
CA GLY A 140 -1.03 -1.97 -12.31
C GLY A 140 -0.14 -1.05 -11.48
N MET A 141 -0.17 -1.09 -10.15
CA MET A 141 0.77 -0.32 -9.34
C MET A 141 2.15 -1.01 -9.35
N PRO A 142 3.24 -0.25 -9.56
CA PRO A 142 4.58 -0.83 -9.67
C PRO A 142 5.13 -1.39 -8.34
N PHE A 143 4.53 -1.01 -7.21
CA PHE A 143 4.89 -1.44 -5.86
C PHE A 143 3.64 -1.51 -4.96
N SER A 144 3.74 -2.23 -3.85
CA SER A 144 2.70 -2.22 -2.79
C SER A 144 2.97 -1.11 -1.79
N VAL A 145 1.91 -0.48 -1.26
CA VAL A 145 2.02 0.54 -0.21
C VAL A 145 1.98 -0.10 1.17
N GLN A 146 2.95 0.18 2.04
CA GLN A 146 2.91 -0.28 3.42
C GLN A 146 1.91 0.56 4.24
N TYR A 147 1.09 -0.10 5.05
CA TYR A 147 0.22 0.58 6.01
C TYR A 147 0.40 0.03 7.43
N PHE A 148 0.18 0.88 8.43
CA PHE A 148 0.04 0.50 9.84
C PHE A 148 -1.41 0.64 10.29
N ARG A 149 -1.92 -0.35 11.00
CA ARG A 149 -3.28 -0.34 11.52
C ARG A 149 -3.42 0.64 12.69
N GLY A 150 -4.60 1.20 12.91
CA GLY A 150 -4.88 2.01 14.09
C GLY A 150 -4.86 1.24 15.41
N HIS A 151 -4.62 1.96 16.50
CA HIS A 151 -4.77 1.45 17.86
C HIS A 151 -6.25 1.27 18.28
N PHE A 152 -7.18 1.46 17.34
CA PHE A 152 -8.63 1.31 17.47
C PHE A 152 -9.18 0.63 16.20
N GLY A 153 -10.45 0.19 16.23
CA GLY A 153 -11.08 -0.48 15.10
C GLY A 153 -10.60 -1.90 14.83
N GLN A 154 -10.93 -2.43 13.66
CA GLN A 154 -10.65 -3.80 13.23
C GLN A 154 -9.57 -3.86 12.15
N ALA A 155 -9.15 -5.07 11.78
CA ALA A 155 -8.31 -5.25 10.61
C ALA A 155 -9.07 -4.86 9.32
N PRO A 156 -8.38 -4.54 8.21
CA PRO A 156 -9.03 -4.20 6.95
C PRO A 156 -9.96 -5.30 6.45
N LYS A 157 -11.00 -4.93 5.72
CA LYS A 157 -11.95 -5.90 5.14
C LYS A 157 -11.23 -6.84 4.15
N ARG A 158 -11.75 -8.05 3.98
CA ARG A 158 -11.22 -9.01 3.00
C ARG A 158 -11.68 -8.65 1.60
N GLY A 159 -10.83 -8.95 0.63
CA GLY A 159 -11.15 -8.77 -0.79
C GLY A 159 -10.94 -7.35 -1.28
N PRO A 160 -11.51 -7.02 -2.45
CA PRO A 160 -11.40 -5.68 -3.04
C PRO A 160 -12.22 -4.66 -2.26
N ILE A 161 -11.63 -3.48 -2.05
CA ILE A 161 -12.27 -2.31 -1.46
C ILE A 161 -12.16 -1.14 -2.43
N THR A 162 -13.17 -0.26 -2.42
CA THR A 162 -13.15 0.97 -3.22
C THR A 162 -12.48 2.08 -2.41
N LEU A 163 -11.37 2.62 -2.90
CA LEU A 163 -10.67 3.73 -2.28
C LEU A 163 -10.99 5.04 -3.01
N ILE A 164 -11.41 6.06 -2.25
CA ILE A 164 -11.68 7.41 -2.76
C ILE A 164 -10.95 8.46 -1.93
N ASN A 165 -10.68 9.63 -2.51
CA ASN A 165 -10.20 10.77 -1.75
C ASN A 165 -11.32 11.38 -0.91
N ALA A 166 -11.03 11.76 0.33
CA ALA A 166 -11.92 12.61 1.11
C ALA A 166 -11.94 14.04 0.54
N GLU A 167 -13.10 14.70 0.63
CA GLU A 167 -13.24 16.12 0.24
C GLU A 167 -13.75 16.98 1.40
N PRO A 168 -12.97 17.96 1.90
CA PRO A 168 -11.56 18.17 1.61
C PRO A 168 -10.69 16.99 2.09
N LEU A 169 -9.48 16.85 1.56
CA LEU A 169 -8.59 15.74 1.92
C LEU A 169 -8.24 15.74 3.42
N SER A 170 -8.26 16.91 4.06
CA SER A 170 -8.08 17.03 5.51
C SER A 170 -9.25 16.50 6.32
N MET A 171 -10.46 16.36 5.76
CA MET A 171 -11.70 16.09 6.49
C MET A 171 -11.98 17.05 7.66
N CYS A 172 -11.40 18.24 7.68
CA CYS A 172 -11.62 19.22 8.74
C CYS A 172 -11.79 20.62 8.14
N ASP A 173 -12.69 21.42 8.71
CA ASP A 173 -12.81 22.85 8.41
C ASP A 173 -11.60 23.58 9.01
N GLU A 174 -10.77 24.20 8.18
CA GLU A 174 -9.61 24.97 8.62
C GLU A 174 -9.96 26.13 9.57
N ARG A 175 -11.19 26.65 9.49
CA ARG A 175 -11.63 27.80 10.29
C ARG A 175 -12.21 27.40 11.64
N GLN A 176 -12.93 26.28 11.69
CA GLN A 176 -13.68 25.85 12.87
C GLN A 176 -13.03 24.66 13.58
N ILE A 177 -12.09 23.96 12.92
CA ILE A 177 -11.46 22.74 13.42
C ILE A 177 -12.53 21.66 13.70
N GLU A 178 -13.64 21.68 12.96
CA GLU A 178 -14.69 20.68 13.03
C GLU A 178 -14.55 19.71 11.85
N PRO A 179 -14.83 18.41 12.04
CA PRO A 179 -14.74 17.43 10.96
C PRO A 179 -15.81 17.70 9.89
N ILE A 180 -15.42 17.71 8.62
CA ILE A 180 -16.31 17.93 7.47
C ILE A 180 -15.98 16.94 6.34
N LEU A 181 -17.00 16.48 5.63
CA LEU A 181 -16.86 15.61 4.47
C LEU A 181 -17.95 15.95 3.45
N MET A 182 -17.55 16.57 2.35
CA MET A 182 -18.44 17.10 1.31
C MET A 182 -18.94 16.00 0.38
N ASN A 183 -18.10 15.01 0.08
CA ASN A 183 -18.46 13.87 -0.77
C ASN A 183 -19.06 12.68 0.01
N GLY A 184 -19.50 12.88 1.25
CA GLY A 184 -20.10 11.83 2.07
C GLY A 184 -21.33 11.16 1.43
N GLY A 185 -22.12 11.93 0.67
CA GLY A 185 -23.29 11.41 -0.05
C GLY A 185 -22.97 10.53 -1.27
N GLU A 186 -21.71 10.45 -1.69
CA GLU A 186 -21.26 9.59 -2.79
C GLU A 186 -20.90 8.18 -2.32
N ILE A 187 -20.43 8.05 -1.08
CA ILE A 187 -20.00 6.77 -0.47
C ILE A 187 -21.14 5.75 -0.51
N GLY A 188 -22.34 6.14 -0.08
CA GLY A 188 -23.52 5.27 -0.10
C GLY A 188 -23.97 4.84 -1.51
N LYS A 189 -23.51 5.51 -2.58
CA LYS A 189 -23.86 5.18 -3.97
C LYS A 189 -22.90 4.20 -4.62
N LEU A 190 -21.65 4.15 -4.16
CA LEU A 190 -20.61 3.30 -4.74
C LEU A 190 -20.86 1.81 -4.47
N GLY A 191 -21.56 1.48 -3.36
CA GLY A 191 -21.79 0.11 -2.91
C GLY A 191 -20.51 -0.60 -2.46
N GLY A 192 -20.66 -1.71 -1.75
CA GLY A 192 -19.52 -2.46 -1.21
C GLY A 192 -18.75 -1.75 -0.10
N ASP A 193 -17.54 -2.22 0.17
CA ASP A 193 -16.66 -1.67 1.21
C ASP A 193 -15.87 -0.46 0.66
N VAL A 194 -16.24 0.74 1.09
CA VAL A 194 -15.60 2.00 0.68
C VAL A 194 -14.65 2.49 1.76
N TYR A 195 -13.43 2.88 1.37
CA TYR A 195 -12.43 3.48 2.24
C TYR A 195 -12.13 4.91 1.80
N LEU A 196 -11.93 5.78 2.79
CA LEU A 196 -11.54 7.18 2.57
C LEU A 196 -10.03 7.35 2.71
N LEU A 197 -9.38 7.99 1.75
CA LEU A 197 -8.02 8.52 1.91
C LEU A 197 -8.10 9.95 2.45
N ALA A 198 -7.50 10.22 3.61
CA ALA A 198 -7.55 11.53 4.26
C ALA A 198 -6.20 11.91 4.90
N THR A 199 -5.88 13.20 5.02
CA THR A 199 -4.61 13.64 5.64
C THR A 199 -4.69 13.66 7.16
N ARG A 200 -3.56 13.37 7.82
CA ARG A 200 -3.35 13.67 9.25
C ARG A 200 -3.31 15.19 9.47
N GLY A 201 -3.90 15.65 10.58
CA GLY A 201 -3.84 17.05 11.03
C GLY A 201 -5.22 17.65 11.28
N LEU A 202 -5.24 18.94 11.63
CA LEU A 202 -6.40 19.80 11.98
C LEU A 202 -7.36 19.25 13.04
N CYS A 203 -8.03 18.13 12.79
CA CYS A 203 -8.89 17.41 13.72
C CYS A 203 -8.31 16.03 14.07
N THR A 204 -8.83 15.40 15.13
CA THR A 204 -8.31 14.14 15.66
C THR A 204 -8.61 12.95 14.74
N PHE A 205 -7.88 11.84 14.90
CA PHE A 205 -8.16 10.61 14.16
C PHE A 205 -9.58 10.09 14.46
N GLY A 206 -10.00 10.14 15.72
CA GLY A 206 -11.32 9.69 16.16
C GLY A 206 -12.47 10.45 15.51
N GLU A 207 -12.38 11.79 15.49
CA GLU A 207 -13.38 12.65 14.84
C GLU A 207 -13.55 12.32 13.35
N LYS A 208 -12.44 12.11 12.62
CA LYS A 208 -12.48 11.72 11.20
C LYS A 208 -13.07 10.32 11.02
N ALA A 209 -12.71 9.38 11.90
CA ALA A 209 -13.20 8.00 11.85
C ALA A 209 -14.72 7.93 12.08
N VAL A 210 -15.23 8.64 13.09
CA VAL A 210 -16.67 8.72 13.37
C VAL A 210 -17.40 9.31 12.17
N LEU A 211 -16.93 10.43 11.64
CA LEU A 211 -17.56 11.04 10.46
C LEU A 211 -17.55 10.10 9.24
N ALA A 212 -16.43 9.42 8.99
CA ALA A 212 -16.30 8.42 7.92
C ALA A 212 -17.29 7.26 8.10
N GLN A 213 -17.43 6.75 9.33
CA GLN A 213 -18.37 5.66 9.63
C GLN A 213 -19.83 6.12 9.50
N GLU A 214 -20.17 7.34 9.94
CA GLU A 214 -21.52 7.91 9.85
C GLU A 214 -22.02 8.03 8.40
N VAL A 215 -21.12 8.26 7.45
CA VAL A 215 -21.44 8.30 6.01
C VAL A 215 -21.37 6.92 5.33
N GLY A 216 -21.12 5.86 6.10
CA GLY A 216 -21.13 4.47 5.64
C GLY A 216 -19.80 3.94 5.09
N ALA A 217 -18.67 4.60 5.35
CA ALA A 217 -17.37 4.05 4.98
C ALA A 217 -17.01 2.84 5.86
N ALA A 218 -16.39 1.82 5.27
CA ALA A 218 -15.90 0.63 5.96
C ALA A 218 -14.54 0.87 6.64
N GLY A 219 -13.83 1.94 6.26
CA GLY A 219 -12.55 2.30 6.85
C GLY A 219 -12.02 3.64 6.37
N ILE A 220 -10.87 4.00 6.92
CA ILE A 220 -10.14 5.22 6.58
C ILE A 220 -8.64 4.93 6.55
N ILE A 221 -7.99 5.45 5.53
CA ILE A 221 -6.54 5.44 5.36
C ILE A 221 -6.06 6.87 5.59
N TYR A 222 -5.35 7.08 6.69
CA TYR A 222 -4.70 8.34 6.99
C TYR A 222 -3.38 8.44 6.23
N MET A 223 -3.22 9.49 5.44
CA MET A 223 -1.92 9.91 4.93
C MET A 223 -1.20 10.68 6.03
N ASN A 224 -0.04 10.19 6.46
CA ASN A 224 0.76 10.88 7.45
C ASN A 224 1.21 12.27 6.93
N SER A 225 1.31 13.25 7.81
CA SER A 225 1.79 14.61 7.48
C SER A 225 3.30 14.76 7.72
N GLU A 226 3.88 13.83 8.47
CA GLU A 226 5.30 13.77 8.83
C GLU A 226 6.02 12.65 8.07
N GLY A 227 7.35 12.63 8.13
CA GLY A 227 8.13 11.54 7.57
C GLY A 227 7.87 10.22 8.30
N GLY A 228 7.85 9.11 7.55
CA GLY A 228 7.59 7.77 8.10
C GLY A 228 6.11 7.42 8.26
N ILE A 229 5.86 6.30 8.94
CA ILE A 229 4.52 5.75 9.20
C ILE A 229 4.36 5.56 10.72
N SER A 230 3.17 5.85 11.25
CA SER A 230 2.85 5.66 12.66
C SER A 230 1.46 5.02 12.82
N HIS A 231 1.19 4.43 13.96
CA HIS A 231 -0.14 3.90 14.26
C HIS A 231 -1.09 5.04 14.64
N PRO A 232 -2.23 5.24 13.95
CA PRO A 232 -3.20 6.25 14.36
C PRO A 232 -3.81 5.85 15.70
N SER A 233 -3.83 6.77 16.66
CA SER A 233 -4.37 6.55 18.00
C SER A 233 -5.61 7.40 18.23
N ALA A 234 -6.70 6.79 18.66
CA ALA A 234 -7.96 7.46 18.97
C ALA A 234 -8.64 6.74 20.17
N PRO A 235 -8.24 7.08 21.41
CA PRO A 235 -8.75 6.41 22.61
C PRO A 235 -10.25 6.60 22.81
N ASP A 236 -10.82 7.67 22.24
CA ASP A 236 -12.22 8.05 22.29
C ASP A 236 -13.15 7.16 21.45
N VAL A 237 -12.61 6.45 20.44
CA VAL A 237 -13.41 5.64 19.48
C VAL A 237 -12.91 4.20 19.38
N ARG A 238 -12.34 3.68 20.46
CA ARG A 238 -11.77 2.32 20.51
C ARG A 238 -12.74 1.24 20.06
N GLU A 239 -14.01 1.36 20.45
CA GLU A 239 -15.04 0.32 20.29
C GLU A 239 -15.73 0.33 18.92
N MET A 240 -15.16 0.98 17.90
CA MET A 240 -15.65 0.92 16.53
C MET A 240 -15.50 -0.50 15.97
N LYS A 241 -16.50 -1.34 16.26
CA LYS A 241 -16.70 -2.64 15.62
C LYS A 241 -17.12 -2.35 14.17
N ASP A 242 -16.52 -3.02 13.21
CA ASP A 242 -16.78 -2.87 11.77
C ASP A 242 -16.12 -1.69 11.04
N PHE A 243 -15.18 -0.97 11.66
CA PHE A 243 -14.41 0.11 11.00
C PHE A 243 -12.91 -0.15 11.05
N SER A 244 -12.22 0.02 9.91
CA SER A 244 -10.78 -0.22 9.79
C SER A 244 -9.98 1.08 9.58
N PRO A 245 -9.39 1.65 10.64
CA PRO A 245 -8.43 2.74 10.52
C PRO A 245 -7.03 2.20 10.18
N SER A 246 -6.36 2.86 9.24
CA SER A 246 -4.97 2.57 8.88
C SER A 246 -4.24 3.85 8.52
N MET A 247 -2.92 3.84 8.55
CA MET A 247 -2.08 4.96 8.15
C MET A 247 -1.01 4.51 7.18
N ILE A 248 -0.72 5.35 6.19
CA ILE A 248 0.36 5.20 5.21
C ILE A 248 1.31 6.39 5.28
N SER A 249 2.46 6.28 4.63
CA SER A 249 3.42 7.39 4.57
C SER A 249 2.85 8.58 3.80
N LYS A 250 3.43 9.77 4.00
CA LYS A 250 3.07 10.96 3.24
C LYS A 250 3.21 10.74 1.72
N ASN A 251 4.35 10.22 1.30
CA ASN A 251 4.66 10.06 -0.13
C ASN A 251 3.73 9.02 -0.78
N ASP A 252 3.46 7.91 -0.09
CA ASP A 252 2.52 6.90 -0.59
C ASP A 252 1.10 7.45 -0.71
N GLY A 253 0.67 8.26 0.27
CA GLY A 253 -0.66 8.88 0.24
C GLY A 253 -0.79 9.94 -0.85
N GLU A 254 0.24 10.75 -1.10
CA GLU A 254 0.24 11.73 -2.20
C GLU A 254 0.18 11.01 -3.55
N TYR A 255 0.96 9.94 -3.69
CA TYR A 255 0.94 9.07 -4.86
C TYR A 255 -0.43 8.43 -5.09
N LEU A 256 -1.02 7.80 -4.06
CA LEU A 256 -2.35 7.18 -4.15
C LEU A 256 -3.43 8.23 -4.43
N SER A 257 -3.37 9.40 -3.80
CA SER A 257 -4.34 10.47 -4.03
C SER A 257 -4.33 10.94 -5.49
N LYS A 258 -3.15 11.04 -6.10
CA LYS A 258 -2.99 11.33 -7.52
C LYS A 258 -3.54 10.19 -8.40
N ALA A 259 -3.18 8.94 -8.11
CA ALA A 259 -3.67 7.78 -8.85
C ALA A 259 -5.22 7.69 -8.82
N ILE A 260 -5.85 7.96 -7.67
CA ILE A 260 -7.31 8.03 -7.53
C ILE A 260 -7.90 9.09 -8.47
N LYS A 261 -7.30 10.29 -8.52
CA LYS A 261 -7.78 11.37 -9.40
C LYS A 261 -7.66 11.01 -10.88
N GLU A 262 -6.53 10.41 -11.27
CA GLU A 262 -6.27 9.99 -12.65
C GLU A 262 -7.20 8.86 -13.11
N ALA A 263 -7.62 7.98 -12.18
CA ALA A 263 -8.59 6.92 -12.44
C ALA A 263 -10.06 7.40 -12.48
N GLY A 264 -10.33 8.70 -12.32
CA GLY A 264 -11.68 9.26 -12.35
C GLY A 264 -12.37 9.34 -10.98
N GLY A 265 -11.61 9.27 -9.89
CA GLY A 265 -12.09 9.57 -8.52
C GLY A 265 -12.21 8.37 -7.59
N ALA A 266 -12.12 7.14 -8.11
CA ALA A 266 -12.17 5.91 -7.33
C ALA A 266 -11.25 4.84 -7.93
N VAL A 267 -10.63 4.04 -7.07
CA VAL A 267 -9.81 2.88 -7.47
C VAL A 267 -10.14 1.67 -6.62
N GLU A 268 -10.05 0.49 -7.21
CA GLU A 268 -10.13 -0.76 -6.46
C GLU A 268 -8.75 -1.10 -5.90
N VAL A 269 -8.69 -1.37 -4.59
CA VAL A 269 -7.47 -1.78 -3.89
C VAL A 269 -7.73 -2.98 -3.01
N ARG A 270 -6.65 -3.64 -2.56
CA ARG A 270 -6.71 -4.74 -1.60
C ARG A 270 -5.74 -4.46 -0.47
N MET A 271 -6.24 -4.45 0.77
CA MET A 271 -5.42 -4.30 1.97
C MET A 271 -5.20 -5.67 2.60
N ILE A 272 -3.96 -6.15 2.55
CA ILE A 272 -3.57 -7.47 3.01
C ILE A 272 -2.70 -7.33 4.26
N PRO A 273 -3.17 -7.79 5.43
CA PRO A 273 -2.35 -7.83 6.64
C PRO A 273 -1.18 -8.78 6.48
N ILE A 274 -0.02 -8.40 7.03
CA ILE A 274 1.19 -9.21 6.97
C ILE A 274 1.53 -9.68 8.38
N GLY A 275 1.60 -10.99 8.56
CA GLY A 275 2.07 -11.62 9.79
C GLY A 275 3.56 -11.88 9.71
N CYS A 276 4.27 -11.79 10.84
CA CYS A 276 5.66 -12.20 10.94
C CYS A 276 5.84 -13.26 12.03
N VAL A 277 6.67 -14.26 11.74
CA VAL A 277 6.93 -15.41 12.62
C VAL A 277 8.38 -15.46 13.04
N THR A 278 8.65 -16.02 14.22
CA THR A 278 10.02 -16.14 14.74
C THR A 278 10.73 -17.42 14.27
N GLU A 279 9.99 -18.49 14.00
CA GLU A 279 10.53 -19.82 13.66
C GLU A 279 9.70 -20.45 12.53
N PRO A 280 9.91 -20.07 11.26
CA PRO A 280 9.16 -20.66 10.15
C PRO A 280 9.47 -22.16 10.08
N LYS A 281 8.48 -23.03 10.37
CA LYS A 281 8.70 -24.49 10.36
C LYS A 281 8.99 -25.01 8.96
N ASN A 282 8.50 -24.30 7.94
CA ASN A 282 8.84 -24.52 6.55
C ASN A 282 10.09 -23.70 6.21
N LEU A 283 11.28 -24.23 6.55
CA LEU A 283 12.60 -23.68 6.17
C LEU A 283 12.79 -23.54 4.63
N GLU A 284 11.81 -23.93 3.82
CA GLU A 284 11.82 -23.75 2.36
C GLU A 284 11.38 -22.34 1.94
N THR A 285 10.65 -21.60 2.77
CA THR A 285 10.38 -20.18 2.53
C THR A 285 11.29 -19.35 3.41
N ASP A 286 12.28 -18.67 2.82
CA ASP A 286 13.13 -17.69 3.50
C ASP A 286 12.34 -16.44 3.98
N LYS A 287 11.01 -16.53 4.06
CA LYS A 287 10.08 -15.43 4.31
C LYS A 287 9.65 -15.44 5.78
N PHE A 288 10.23 -14.55 6.57
CA PHE A 288 9.80 -14.30 7.96
C PHE A 288 8.46 -13.58 8.06
N CYS A 289 8.04 -12.91 6.98
CA CYS A 289 6.80 -12.15 6.92
C CYS A 289 6.08 -12.41 5.60
N GLU A 290 4.80 -12.76 5.67
CA GLU A 290 3.94 -13.04 4.52
C GLU A 290 2.47 -12.73 4.86
N PRO A 291 1.58 -12.68 3.86
CA PRO A 291 0.14 -12.58 4.11
C PRO A 291 -0.34 -13.65 5.06
N VAL A 292 -1.22 -13.25 5.97
CA VAL A 292 -1.65 -14.10 7.08
C VAL A 292 -2.47 -15.29 6.57
N THR A 293 -3.44 -15.04 5.70
CA THR A 293 -4.35 -16.08 5.22
C THR A 293 -3.88 -16.68 3.90
N VAL A 294 -4.24 -17.93 3.64
CA VAL A 294 -3.95 -18.61 2.35
C VAL A 294 -4.54 -17.85 1.17
N GLU A 295 -5.79 -17.38 1.31
CA GLU A 295 -6.49 -16.57 0.32
C GLU A 295 -5.70 -15.31 -0.04
N GLU A 296 -5.15 -14.62 0.95
CA GLU A 296 -4.37 -13.40 0.75
C GLU A 296 -2.99 -13.67 0.13
N ARG A 297 -2.36 -14.82 0.45
CA ARG A 297 -1.12 -15.26 -0.22
C ARG A 297 -1.35 -15.53 -1.70
N GLU A 298 -2.48 -16.15 -2.05
CA GLU A 298 -2.84 -16.35 -3.44
C GLU A 298 -3.07 -15.03 -4.18
N VAL A 299 -3.69 -14.06 -3.50
CA VAL A 299 -3.87 -12.71 -4.07
C VAL A 299 -2.53 -12.04 -4.30
N GLU A 300 -1.61 -12.07 -3.33
CA GLU A 300 -0.25 -11.53 -3.48
C GLU A 300 0.49 -12.21 -4.65
N ALA A 301 0.39 -13.53 -4.77
CA ALA A 301 1.01 -14.28 -5.85
C ALA A 301 0.42 -13.97 -7.24
N LYS A 302 -0.81 -13.45 -7.30
CA LYS A 302 -1.49 -13.02 -8.53
C LYS A 302 -1.31 -11.53 -8.84
N VAL A 303 -0.56 -10.79 -8.02
CA VAL A 303 -0.25 -9.38 -8.30
C VAL A 303 0.55 -9.29 -9.59
N LYS A 304 -0.01 -8.57 -10.56
CA LYS A 304 0.57 -8.46 -11.90
C LYS A 304 1.78 -7.53 -11.87
N SER A 305 2.96 -8.07 -12.17
CA SER A 305 4.21 -7.31 -12.28
C SER A 305 4.63 -7.08 -13.74
N GLY A 306 3.82 -7.55 -14.69
CA GLY A 306 4.04 -7.46 -16.12
C GLY A 306 2.76 -7.72 -16.91
N GLY A 307 2.94 -7.92 -18.20
CA GLY A 307 1.86 -8.17 -19.14
C GLY A 307 2.38 -8.33 -20.56
N TYR A 308 1.52 -8.12 -21.55
CA TYR A 308 1.92 -8.06 -22.95
C TYR A 308 1.37 -6.83 -23.67
N LEU A 309 2.13 -6.38 -24.66
CA LEU A 309 1.70 -5.43 -25.68
C LEU A 309 1.13 -6.24 -26.85
N ASP A 310 -0.13 -6.02 -27.21
CA ASP A 310 -0.73 -6.59 -28.42
C ASP A 310 -0.55 -5.61 -29.58
N ILE A 311 0.30 -6.00 -30.53
CA ILE A 311 0.66 -5.23 -31.70
C ILE A 311 0.13 -5.96 -32.93
N GLY A 312 -1.11 -5.67 -33.33
CA GLY A 312 -1.72 -6.29 -34.50
C GLY A 312 -1.85 -7.81 -34.39
N GLY A 313 -2.12 -8.34 -33.20
CA GLY A 313 -2.21 -9.77 -32.90
C GLY A 313 -0.89 -10.40 -32.45
N GLN A 314 0.22 -9.67 -32.53
CA GLN A 314 1.50 -10.11 -31.99
C GLN A 314 1.65 -9.67 -30.54
N LYS A 315 1.79 -10.64 -29.63
CA LYS A 315 2.06 -10.38 -28.21
C LYS A 315 3.56 -10.21 -27.96
N VAL A 316 3.92 -9.12 -27.29
CA VAL A 316 5.27 -8.82 -26.82
C VAL A 316 5.23 -8.66 -25.31
N ASP A 317 5.99 -9.46 -24.57
CA ASP A 317 5.94 -9.39 -23.11
C ASP A 317 6.62 -8.12 -22.60
N PHE A 318 6.07 -7.57 -21.52
CA PHE A 318 6.66 -6.47 -20.79
C PHE A 318 6.70 -6.73 -19.29
N LEU A 319 7.71 -6.15 -18.63
CA LEU A 319 7.77 -6.06 -17.18
C LEU A 319 7.66 -4.60 -16.74
N MET A 320 6.86 -4.37 -15.71
CA MET A 320 6.66 -3.07 -15.08
C MET A 320 7.85 -2.71 -14.21
N SER A 321 8.24 -1.44 -14.13
CA SER A 321 9.25 -1.06 -13.15
C SER A 321 8.73 -1.13 -11.71
N THR A 322 9.61 -1.02 -10.71
CA THR A 322 9.21 -0.89 -9.30
C THR A 322 8.93 0.57 -8.90
N PHE A 323 8.81 1.47 -9.87
CA PHE A 323 8.56 2.90 -9.72
C PHE A 323 7.70 3.42 -10.87
N GLY A 324 7.48 4.73 -10.95
CA GLY A 324 6.62 5.29 -12.00
C GLY A 324 5.15 5.32 -11.59
N ALA A 325 4.30 5.74 -12.53
CA ALA A 325 2.84 5.73 -12.40
C ALA A 325 2.25 4.32 -12.67
N PRO A 326 0.98 4.07 -12.28
CA PRO A 326 0.35 2.80 -12.54
C PRO A 326 0.24 2.49 -14.05
N VAL A 327 0.32 1.22 -14.41
CA VAL A 327 0.02 0.73 -15.77
C VAL A 327 -1.48 0.46 -15.87
N THR A 328 -2.14 1.05 -16.85
CA THR A 328 -3.54 0.77 -17.15
C THR A 328 -3.68 -0.09 -18.40
N ASN A 329 -4.70 -0.93 -18.44
CA ASN A 329 -5.05 -1.66 -19.65
C ASN A 329 -5.65 -0.69 -20.67
N GLY A 330 -5.33 -0.87 -21.95
CA GLY A 330 -5.93 -0.09 -23.03
C GLY A 330 -4.99 0.20 -24.19
N ASN A 331 -5.48 0.97 -25.16
CA ASN A 331 -4.74 1.31 -26.35
C ASN A 331 -3.83 2.52 -26.12
N PHE A 332 -2.55 2.34 -26.44
CA PHE A 332 -1.54 3.39 -26.41
C PHE A 332 -0.97 3.61 -27.80
N ALA A 333 -0.46 4.82 -28.01
CA ALA A 333 0.20 5.24 -29.24
C ALA A 333 1.53 5.86 -28.85
N ALA A 334 2.65 5.20 -29.17
CA ALA A 334 3.98 5.62 -28.77
C ALA A 334 4.91 5.81 -29.98
N THR A 335 5.85 6.74 -29.86
CA THR A 335 6.84 7.01 -30.90
C THR A 335 8.19 6.42 -30.49
N TYR A 336 8.84 5.71 -31.41
CA TYR A 336 10.22 5.28 -31.21
C TYR A 336 11.16 6.48 -31.35
N VAL A 337 11.98 6.74 -30.33
CA VAL A 337 12.94 7.85 -30.33
C VAL A 337 14.37 7.30 -30.30
N THR A 338 15.28 7.99 -31.00
CA THR A 338 16.70 7.61 -31.06
C THR A 338 17.53 8.24 -29.95
N ASP A 339 17.01 9.29 -29.31
CA ASP A 339 17.59 9.88 -28.12
C ASP A 339 17.56 8.85 -26.98
N ASP A 340 18.63 8.77 -26.18
CA ASP A 340 18.70 7.83 -25.07
C ASP A 340 18.10 8.39 -23.77
N GLY A 341 17.67 9.65 -23.74
CA GLY A 341 17.05 10.31 -22.59
C GLY A 341 18.00 10.54 -21.42
N CYS A 342 19.31 10.45 -21.63
CA CYS A 342 20.29 10.63 -20.56
C CYS A 342 20.65 12.09 -20.32
N ASP A 343 20.52 12.94 -21.34
CA ASP A 343 20.68 14.38 -21.23
C ASP A 343 19.31 15.08 -21.30
N PRO A 344 18.81 15.70 -20.22
CA PRO A 344 17.52 16.37 -20.23
C PRO A 344 17.48 17.58 -21.18
N SER A 345 18.63 18.14 -21.58
CA SER A 345 18.68 19.29 -22.49
C SER A 345 18.31 18.94 -23.94
N THR A 346 18.39 17.66 -24.32
CA THR A 346 17.98 17.19 -25.64
C THR A 346 16.47 16.91 -25.72
N LEU A 347 15.80 16.76 -24.57
CA LEU A 347 14.38 16.41 -24.46
C LEU A 347 13.46 17.64 -24.45
N THR A 348 13.52 18.46 -25.50
CA THR A 348 12.73 19.72 -25.59
C THR A 348 11.26 19.53 -25.96
N SER A 349 10.94 18.47 -26.71
CA SER A 349 9.56 18.10 -27.05
C SER A 349 9.48 16.59 -27.17
N VAL A 350 8.83 15.95 -26.20
CA VAL A 350 8.70 14.51 -26.14
C VAL A 350 7.24 14.13 -26.37
N PRO A 351 6.95 13.13 -27.22
CA PRO A 351 5.60 12.58 -27.34
C PRO A 351 5.06 12.09 -25.98
N PRO A 352 3.74 12.07 -25.76
CA PRO A 352 3.16 11.57 -24.52
C PRO A 352 3.57 10.13 -24.20
N SER A 353 3.81 9.30 -25.22
CA SER A 353 4.32 7.94 -25.02
C SER A 353 5.52 7.71 -25.92
N VAL A 354 6.60 7.18 -25.33
CA VAL A 354 7.87 6.99 -26.04
C VAL A 354 8.39 5.57 -25.90
N ILE A 355 9.00 5.07 -26.97
CA ILE A 355 9.78 3.83 -26.97
C ILE A 355 11.25 4.22 -27.09
N VAL A 356 12.06 3.82 -26.13
CA VAL A 356 13.44 4.30 -25.96
C VAL A 356 14.39 3.11 -25.88
N PRO A 357 15.57 3.16 -26.53
CA PRO A 357 16.55 2.09 -26.39
C PRO A 357 17.18 2.08 -24.99
N ARG A 358 17.50 0.88 -24.49
CA ARG A 358 18.36 0.69 -23.33
C ARG A 358 19.79 1.17 -23.64
N GLY A 359 20.39 1.90 -22.70
CA GLY A 359 21.79 2.37 -22.79
C GLY A 359 21.97 3.78 -22.25
N GLY A 360 23.20 4.30 -22.32
CA GLY A 360 23.58 5.68 -21.96
C GLY A 360 23.68 5.95 -20.46
N CYS A 361 22.64 5.62 -19.71
CA CYS A 361 22.49 5.88 -18.28
C CYS A 361 21.64 4.78 -17.60
N ASP A 362 21.36 4.92 -16.31
CA ASP A 362 20.47 4.04 -15.57
C ASP A 362 18.98 4.27 -15.89
N PHE A 363 18.14 3.31 -15.51
CA PHE A 363 16.71 3.34 -15.78
C PHE A 363 16.00 4.52 -15.11
N TYR A 364 16.40 4.89 -13.89
CA TYR A 364 15.75 5.93 -13.12
C TYR A 364 15.97 7.31 -13.76
N ASN A 365 17.22 7.67 -14.05
CA ASN A 365 17.54 8.96 -14.67
C ASN A 365 16.91 9.09 -16.06
N LYS A 366 16.95 8.04 -16.88
CA LYS A 366 16.31 8.01 -18.20
C LYS A 366 14.81 8.29 -18.12
N THR A 367 14.11 7.54 -17.28
CA THR A 367 12.64 7.65 -17.15
C THR A 367 12.21 8.94 -16.48
N LEU A 368 12.98 9.44 -15.50
CA LEU A 368 12.76 10.74 -14.87
C LEU A 368 12.89 11.88 -15.88
N ASN A 369 13.91 11.86 -16.74
CA ASN A 369 14.11 12.87 -17.77
C ASN A 369 12.94 12.90 -18.77
N TYR A 370 12.49 11.73 -19.25
CA TYR A 370 11.32 11.65 -20.13
C TYR A 370 10.02 12.08 -19.44
N ALA A 371 9.81 11.69 -18.18
CA ALA A 371 8.65 12.11 -17.40
C ALA A 371 8.62 13.64 -17.21
N ASN A 372 9.77 14.24 -16.86
CA ASN A 372 9.92 15.70 -16.73
C ASN A 372 9.70 16.43 -18.05
N ALA A 373 10.02 15.79 -19.18
CA ALA A 373 9.76 16.30 -20.52
C ALA A 373 8.31 16.07 -21.01
N GLY A 374 7.44 15.51 -20.17
CA GLY A 374 6.00 15.38 -20.42
C GLY A 374 5.53 14.00 -20.91
N ALA A 375 6.40 12.99 -20.95
CA ALA A 375 5.96 11.62 -21.26
C ALA A 375 5.11 11.06 -20.11
N SER A 376 3.96 10.47 -20.45
CA SER A 376 3.11 9.69 -19.55
C SER A 376 3.39 8.19 -19.60
N LEU A 377 4.01 7.68 -20.69
CA LEU A 377 4.43 6.28 -20.83
C LEU A 377 5.84 6.20 -21.43
N VAL A 378 6.71 5.43 -20.79
CA VAL A 378 8.07 5.13 -21.27
C VAL A 378 8.22 3.61 -21.40
N VAL A 379 8.36 3.14 -22.64
CA VAL A 379 8.66 1.75 -22.99
C VAL A 379 10.15 1.63 -23.27
N ILE A 380 10.88 0.89 -22.43
CA ILE A 380 12.31 0.70 -22.60
C ILE A 380 12.57 -0.59 -23.36
N ALA A 381 13.11 -0.48 -24.57
CA ALA A 381 13.54 -1.58 -25.41
C ALA A 381 14.91 -2.09 -24.93
N MET A 382 14.94 -3.29 -24.34
CA MET A 382 16.16 -3.90 -23.81
C MET A 382 17.11 -4.34 -24.93
N ASP A 383 18.41 -4.39 -24.63
CA ASP A 383 19.47 -4.95 -25.48
C ASP A 383 19.72 -6.46 -25.22
N VAL A 384 19.02 -7.02 -24.24
CA VAL A 384 19.00 -8.44 -23.86
C VAL A 384 17.65 -9.07 -24.23
N GLU A 385 17.64 -10.38 -24.47
CA GLU A 385 16.46 -11.10 -24.97
C GLU A 385 15.24 -10.95 -24.05
N GLU A 386 15.44 -11.00 -22.74
CA GLU A 386 14.39 -10.89 -21.73
C GLU A 386 14.11 -9.44 -21.27
N PRO A 387 12.84 -9.09 -20.97
CA PRO A 387 12.56 -7.89 -20.21
C PRO A 387 13.19 -8.00 -18.81
N VAL A 388 13.60 -6.86 -18.25
CA VAL A 388 14.18 -6.79 -16.91
C VAL A 388 13.43 -5.75 -16.12
N ARG A 389 12.90 -6.14 -14.95
CA ARG A 389 12.20 -5.25 -14.04
C ARG A 389 13.13 -4.16 -13.49
N PRO A 390 12.99 -2.87 -13.89
CA PRO A 390 13.85 -1.82 -13.35
C PRO A 390 13.50 -1.55 -11.89
N GLY A 391 14.54 -1.46 -11.05
CA GLY A 391 14.41 -1.20 -9.62
C GLY A 391 15.03 0.13 -9.22
N VAL A 392 14.40 0.83 -8.27
CA VAL A 392 14.99 1.95 -7.53
C VAL A 392 14.45 1.93 -6.10
N VAL A 393 15.15 2.55 -5.16
CA VAL A 393 14.62 2.77 -3.81
C VAL A 393 13.32 3.57 -3.90
N SER A 394 12.27 3.11 -3.20
CA SER A 394 10.89 3.59 -3.40
C SER A 394 10.74 5.11 -3.33
N TRP A 395 11.45 5.75 -2.40
CA TRP A 395 11.39 7.20 -2.21
C TRP A 395 11.89 8.02 -3.40
N LEU A 396 12.88 7.51 -4.16
CA LEU A 396 13.29 8.13 -5.42
C LEU A 396 12.25 7.88 -6.51
N GLY A 397 11.71 6.65 -6.54
CA GLY A 397 10.76 6.21 -7.56
C GLY A 397 9.50 7.06 -7.67
N TYR A 398 9.06 7.72 -6.59
CA TYR A 398 7.89 8.60 -6.59
C TYR A 398 8.03 9.84 -7.50
N ASN A 399 9.26 10.26 -7.83
CA ASN A 399 9.48 11.41 -8.70
C ASN A 399 9.19 11.09 -10.18
N VAL A 400 9.15 9.82 -10.55
CA VAL A 400 8.83 9.40 -11.91
C VAL A 400 7.31 9.35 -12.04
N THR A 401 6.74 10.30 -12.76
CA THR A 401 5.28 10.39 -12.96
C THR A 401 4.79 9.64 -14.20
N ALA A 402 5.69 9.12 -15.01
CA ALA A 402 5.36 8.31 -16.18
C ALA A 402 5.16 6.85 -15.78
N THR A 403 4.28 6.14 -16.48
CA THR A 403 4.22 4.69 -16.48
C THR A 403 5.49 4.15 -17.13
N VAL A 404 6.18 3.21 -16.49
CA VAL A 404 7.46 2.66 -16.99
C VAL A 404 7.36 1.16 -17.16
N VAL A 405 7.57 0.70 -18.39
CA VAL A 405 7.62 -0.72 -18.73
C VAL A 405 8.87 -1.03 -19.55
N THR A 406 9.30 -2.28 -19.50
CA THR A 406 10.45 -2.79 -20.28
C THR A 406 9.99 -3.93 -21.16
N VAL A 407 10.53 -4.00 -22.38
CA VAL A 407 10.32 -5.13 -23.29
C VAL A 407 11.67 -5.76 -23.60
N GLY A 408 11.68 -7.08 -23.81
CA GLY A 408 12.88 -7.78 -24.26
C GLY A 408 13.36 -7.30 -25.64
N LYS A 409 14.57 -7.67 -26.03
CA LYS A 409 15.20 -7.26 -27.30
C LYS A 409 14.33 -7.54 -28.52
N ARG A 410 13.74 -8.74 -28.60
CA ARG A 410 12.80 -9.09 -29.68
C ARG A 410 11.63 -8.10 -29.77
N GLY A 411 11.01 -7.80 -28.62
CA GLY A 411 9.96 -6.79 -28.52
C GLY A 411 10.44 -5.40 -28.94
N GLY A 412 11.63 -5.01 -28.50
CA GLY A 412 12.29 -3.77 -28.88
C GLY A 412 12.54 -3.66 -30.38
N ASP A 413 13.00 -4.73 -31.03
CA ASP A 413 13.26 -4.78 -32.47
C ASP A 413 11.95 -4.64 -33.28
N ILE A 414 10.88 -5.31 -32.87
CA ILE A 414 9.54 -5.16 -33.47
C ILE A 414 9.05 -3.72 -33.37
N LEU A 415 9.12 -3.14 -32.16
CA LEU A 415 8.70 -1.76 -31.92
C LEU A 415 9.53 -0.76 -32.72
N LYS A 416 10.84 -1.00 -32.85
CA LYS A 416 11.76 -0.17 -33.63
C LYS A 416 11.46 -0.23 -35.13
N GLU A 417 11.16 -1.42 -35.66
CA GLU A 417 10.80 -1.60 -37.07
C GLU A 417 9.49 -0.89 -37.40
N LEU A 418 8.46 -1.06 -36.55
CA LEU A 418 7.16 -0.41 -36.75
C LEU A 418 7.23 1.10 -36.54
N GLY A 419 8.07 1.57 -35.62
CA GLY A 419 8.30 2.97 -35.32
C GLY A 419 9.34 3.66 -36.21
N SER A 420 9.87 2.96 -37.23
CA SER A 420 10.86 3.54 -38.14
C SER A 420 10.31 4.80 -38.81
N ASP A 421 11.21 5.72 -39.17
CA ASP A 421 10.86 6.98 -39.84
C ASP A 421 9.92 7.89 -39.02
N GLY A 422 9.94 7.76 -37.69
CA GLY A 422 9.13 8.57 -36.76
C GLY A 422 7.65 8.18 -36.75
N LYS A 423 7.31 6.98 -37.23
CA LYS A 423 5.94 6.47 -37.19
C LYS A 423 5.50 6.21 -35.74
N VAL A 424 4.23 6.46 -35.50
CA VAL A 424 3.57 6.16 -34.23
C VAL A 424 3.18 4.68 -34.24
N VAL A 425 3.62 3.94 -33.23
CA VAL A 425 3.28 2.54 -32.99
C VAL A 425 2.08 2.49 -32.06
N THR A 426 1.02 1.83 -32.49
CA THR A 426 -0.18 1.60 -31.68
C THR A 426 -0.19 0.18 -31.12
N PHE A 427 -0.48 0.04 -29.84
CA PHE A 427 -0.56 -1.26 -29.17
C PHE A 427 -1.57 -1.25 -28.03
N ASP A 428 -2.15 -2.41 -27.74
CA ASP A 428 -3.04 -2.61 -26.60
C ASP A 428 -2.25 -3.21 -25.43
N VAL A 429 -2.21 -2.50 -24.30
CA VAL A 429 -1.53 -2.95 -23.08
C VAL A 429 -2.48 -3.85 -22.30
N ARG A 430 -2.00 -5.06 -21.97
CA ARG A 430 -2.73 -6.05 -21.17
C ARG A 430 -1.87 -6.54 -20.03
N LEU A 431 -2.26 -6.21 -18.81
CA LEU A 431 -1.65 -6.76 -17.60
C LEU A 431 -2.00 -8.24 -17.45
N ASP A 432 -0.98 -9.06 -17.22
CA ASP A 432 -1.10 -10.51 -17.10
C ASP A 432 -0.25 -11.01 -15.93
N SER A 433 -0.86 -11.70 -14.97
CA SER A 433 -0.16 -12.26 -13.81
C SER A 433 0.81 -13.37 -14.18
N GLN A 434 0.70 -13.92 -15.40
CA GLN A 434 1.62 -14.94 -15.90
C GLN A 434 2.95 -14.35 -16.37
N VAL A 435 2.98 -13.06 -16.72
CA VAL A 435 4.22 -12.35 -17.07
C VAL A 435 4.74 -11.71 -15.79
N ASP A 436 5.51 -12.49 -15.03
CA ASP A 436 5.99 -12.07 -13.72
C ASP A 436 7.51 -11.90 -13.64
N GLY A 437 7.94 -10.80 -13.03
CA GLY A 437 9.35 -10.44 -12.88
C GLY A 437 10.17 -11.44 -12.04
N GLU A 438 9.57 -12.12 -11.05
CA GLU A 438 10.27 -13.17 -10.29
C GLU A 438 10.53 -14.40 -11.18
N THR A 439 9.56 -14.75 -12.03
CA THR A 439 9.71 -15.82 -13.03
C THR A 439 10.82 -15.50 -14.03
N TYR A 440 10.84 -14.29 -14.60
CA TYR A 440 11.93 -13.87 -15.50
C TYR A 440 13.29 -13.80 -14.79
N ALA A 441 13.33 -13.34 -13.54
CA ALA A 441 14.58 -13.33 -12.76
C ALA A 441 15.11 -14.75 -12.57
N LYS A 442 14.24 -15.70 -12.18
CA LYS A 442 14.59 -17.12 -12.07
C LYS A 442 15.10 -17.66 -13.41
N LEU A 443 14.38 -17.43 -14.52
CA LEU A 443 14.78 -17.90 -15.85
C LEU A 443 16.10 -17.29 -16.33
N ARG A 444 16.38 -16.03 -15.97
CA ARG A 444 17.67 -15.39 -16.27
C ARG A 444 18.79 -15.97 -15.45
N ASP A 445 18.59 -16.15 -14.15
CA ASP A 445 19.58 -16.76 -13.26
C ASP A 445 19.92 -18.17 -13.75
N LEU A 446 18.90 -18.90 -14.21
CA LEU A 446 19.05 -20.17 -14.91
C LEU A 446 19.90 -20.05 -16.19
N ALA A 447 19.59 -19.11 -17.08
CA ALA A 447 20.30 -18.92 -18.34
C ALA A 447 21.73 -18.39 -18.16
N SER A 448 22.02 -17.60 -17.14
CA SER A 448 23.38 -17.09 -16.84
C SER A 448 24.34 -18.19 -16.38
N HIS A 449 23.85 -19.17 -15.60
CA HIS A 449 24.68 -20.28 -15.16
C HIS A 449 25.19 -21.15 -16.31
N SER A 450 24.34 -21.40 -17.31
CA SER A 450 24.72 -22.18 -18.48
C SER A 450 25.85 -21.55 -19.32
N ARG A 451 26.04 -20.24 -19.17
CA ARG A 451 27.16 -19.49 -19.78
C ARG A 451 28.42 -19.46 -18.91
N GLY A 452 28.38 -20.10 -17.74
CA GLY A 452 29.47 -20.10 -16.77
C GLY A 452 29.60 -18.82 -15.96
N GLU A 453 28.59 -17.94 -15.97
CA GLU A 453 28.68 -16.58 -15.42
C GLU A 453 28.24 -16.48 -13.94
N THR A 454 27.47 -17.43 -13.41
CA THR A 454 26.91 -17.35 -12.03
C THR A 454 26.87 -18.70 -11.31
N THR A 455 26.77 -18.69 -9.97
CA THR A 455 26.72 -19.88 -9.08
C THR A 455 25.30 -20.34 -8.73
N GLY A 456 24.26 -19.80 -9.37
CA GLY A 456 22.87 -19.97 -8.93
C GLY A 456 22.21 -21.32 -9.24
N TRP A 457 22.80 -22.13 -10.12
CA TRP A 457 22.22 -23.42 -10.46
C TRP A 457 22.55 -24.47 -9.41
N PRO A 458 21.59 -25.34 -9.04
CA PRO A 458 21.90 -26.38 -8.10
C PRO A 458 23.02 -27.30 -8.63
N MET A 459 24.12 -27.35 -7.88
CA MET A 459 25.27 -28.20 -8.18
C MET A 459 24.84 -29.68 -8.25
N LYS A 460 23.83 -30.07 -7.46
CA LYS A 460 23.33 -31.44 -7.44
C LYS A 460 22.25 -31.67 -8.49
N LYS A 461 22.42 -32.74 -9.26
CA LYS A 461 21.48 -33.21 -10.30
C LYS A 461 20.03 -33.30 -9.82
N ARG A 462 19.79 -33.77 -8.60
CA ARG A 462 18.45 -33.91 -8.03
C ARG A 462 17.77 -32.55 -7.85
N GLU A 463 18.51 -31.57 -7.34
CA GLU A 463 18.02 -30.21 -7.09
C GLU A 463 17.73 -29.50 -8.42
N ARG A 464 18.56 -29.70 -9.46
CA ARG A 464 18.29 -29.21 -10.82
C ARG A 464 16.96 -29.71 -11.38
N LYS A 465 16.75 -31.03 -11.32
CA LYS A 465 15.50 -31.65 -11.81
C LYS A 465 14.29 -31.18 -11.00
N ALA A 466 14.43 -31.00 -9.69
CA ALA A 466 13.37 -30.48 -8.84
C ALA A 466 13.01 -29.03 -9.22
N MET A 467 14.01 -28.16 -9.36
CA MET A 467 13.81 -26.76 -9.79
C MET A 467 13.18 -26.68 -11.19
N PHE A 468 13.65 -27.50 -12.14
CA PHE A 468 13.05 -27.62 -13.47
C PHE A 468 11.57 -28.00 -13.40
N ARG A 469 11.23 -29.06 -12.66
CA ARG A 469 9.84 -29.52 -12.53
C ARG A 469 8.95 -28.46 -11.90
N ARG A 470 9.48 -27.71 -10.92
CA ARG A 470 8.76 -26.61 -10.27
C ARG A 470 8.46 -25.49 -11.27
N LEU A 471 9.46 -24.98 -11.97
CA LEU A 471 9.28 -23.92 -12.97
C LEU A 471 8.38 -24.36 -14.12
N LYS A 472 8.54 -25.59 -14.61
CA LYS A 472 7.66 -26.15 -15.63
C LYS A 472 6.21 -26.19 -15.15
N LYS A 473 5.98 -26.66 -13.92
CA LYS A 473 4.63 -26.67 -13.31
C LYS A 473 4.07 -25.27 -13.14
N GLU A 474 4.89 -24.28 -12.75
CA GLU A 474 4.49 -22.87 -12.66
C GLU A 474 4.06 -22.33 -14.03
N LEU A 475 4.83 -22.61 -15.10
CA LEU A 475 4.54 -22.16 -16.47
C LEU A 475 3.35 -22.90 -17.11
N GLU A 476 3.20 -24.21 -16.87
CA GLU A 476 2.11 -25.03 -17.40
C GLU A 476 0.80 -24.82 -16.62
N GLY A 477 0.88 -24.80 -15.29
CA GLY A 477 -0.26 -24.62 -14.39
C GLY A 477 -0.85 -23.22 -14.43
N GLY A 478 -0.09 -22.24 -14.92
CA GLY A 478 -0.54 -20.87 -15.10
C GLY A 478 -1.62 -20.71 -16.16
N GLY A 479 -1.77 -21.62 -17.13
CA GLY A 479 -2.81 -21.55 -18.17
C GLY A 479 -2.48 -20.70 -19.40
N GLY A 480 -1.20 -20.39 -19.64
CA GLY A 480 -0.83 -19.66 -20.86
C GLY A 480 0.49 -18.90 -20.83
N SER A 481 1.57 -19.47 -20.26
CA SER A 481 2.90 -18.87 -20.37
C SER A 481 3.13 -18.37 -21.81
N SER A 482 3.49 -17.10 -21.95
CA SER A 482 3.68 -16.47 -23.24
C SER A 482 4.68 -17.26 -24.09
N THR A 483 4.58 -17.12 -25.41
CA THR A 483 5.52 -17.78 -26.35
C THR A 483 6.97 -17.39 -26.03
N GLU A 484 7.21 -16.18 -25.52
CA GLU A 484 8.55 -15.69 -25.18
C GLU A 484 9.06 -16.29 -23.86
N THR A 485 8.21 -16.39 -22.83
CA THR A 485 8.57 -17.04 -21.55
C THR A 485 8.89 -18.52 -21.77
N TRP A 486 8.07 -19.23 -22.55
CA TRP A 486 8.36 -20.61 -22.92
C TRP A 486 9.67 -20.74 -23.71
N ALA A 487 9.89 -19.90 -24.72
CA ALA A 487 11.13 -19.93 -25.48
C ALA A 487 12.36 -19.67 -24.59
N MET A 488 12.24 -18.79 -23.59
CA MET A 488 13.29 -18.55 -22.61
C MET A 488 13.55 -19.77 -21.73
N PHE A 489 12.48 -20.42 -21.24
CA PHE A 489 12.58 -21.67 -20.49
C PHE A 489 13.28 -22.76 -21.31
N GLU A 490 12.90 -22.97 -22.57
CA GLU A 490 13.54 -23.97 -23.43
C GLU A 490 15.04 -23.69 -23.63
N ARG A 491 15.42 -22.42 -23.83
CA ARG A 491 16.83 -22.02 -23.94
C ARG A 491 17.59 -22.30 -22.65
N ALA A 492 17.03 -21.91 -21.50
CA ALA A 492 17.62 -22.17 -20.20
C ALA A 492 17.80 -23.68 -19.95
N CYS A 493 16.84 -24.51 -20.38
CA CYS A 493 16.91 -25.96 -20.27
C CYS A 493 18.03 -26.52 -21.14
N LYS A 494 18.07 -26.18 -22.43
CA LYS A 494 19.10 -26.64 -23.36
C LYS A 494 20.49 -26.31 -22.85
N ALA A 495 20.65 -25.09 -22.35
CA ALA A 495 21.92 -24.60 -21.85
C ALA A 495 22.31 -25.26 -20.51
N GLY A 496 21.34 -25.67 -19.69
CA GLY A 496 21.54 -26.53 -18.51
C GLY A 496 21.73 -28.02 -18.81
N GLY A 497 21.85 -28.43 -20.08
CA GLY A 497 22.01 -29.82 -20.50
C GLY A 497 20.75 -30.67 -20.35
N LEU A 498 19.57 -30.04 -20.34
CA LEU A 498 18.26 -30.70 -20.22
C LEU A 498 17.39 -30.43 -21.46
N ASN A 499 16.61 -31.42 -21.88
CA ASN A 499 15.52 -31.23 -22.83
C ASN A 499 14.26 -30.68 -22.12
N THR A 500 13.21 -30.37 -22.88
CA THR A 500 11.94 -29.83 -22.35
C THR A 500 11.11 -30.86 -21.56
N ALA A 501 11.51 -32.13 -21.56
CA ALA A 501 11.01 -33.17 -20.67
C ALA A 501 11.79 -33.26 -19.34
N GLY A 502 12.90 -32.52 -19.20
CA GLY A 502 13.79 -32.59 -18.03
C GLY A 502 14.73 -33.80 -18.04
N GLU A 503 14.92 -34.41 -19.21
CA GLU A 503 15.90 -35.46 -19.47
C GLU A 503 17.20 -34.85 -19.99
N GLU A 504 18.32 -35.54 -19.85
CA GLU A 504 19.61 -35.01 -20.31
C GLU A 504 19.69 -35.05 -21.84
N LEU A 505 20.28 -34.01 -22.43
CA LEU A 505 20.55 -33.90 -23.87
C LEU A 505 21.79 -34.67 -24.30
#